data_AF-A0A1A6HG81-F1
#
_entry.id   AF-A0A1A6HG81-F1
#
_cell.length_a   1.000
_cell.length_b   1.000
_cell.length_c   1.000
_cell.angle_alpha   90.00
_cell.angle_beta   90.00
_cell.angle_gamma   90.00
#
_symmetry.space_group_name_H-M   'P 1'
#
loop_
_entity.id
_entity.type
_entity.pdbx_description
1 polymer ?
#
loop_
_entity_poly.entity_id
_entity_poly.type
_entity_poly.pdbx_seq_one_letter_code
_entity_poly.pdbx_strand_id
1 'polypeptide(L)' 'AGVITEAKLKDLTPPMPVMFLKAIPADKQDCRSAYACPVYKTCQRGPTYVWTFNLKTKENPSKWVLASVALLLQI' A
#
# COMPACT_ATOMS: atom_id res chain seq x y z
N ALA A 1 13.87 2.71 -5.74
CA ALA A 1 13.86 1.24 -5.87
C ALA A 1 12.90 0.65 -4.83
N GLY A 2 11.84 -0.03 -5.26
CA GLY A 2 10.98 -0.90 -4.44
C GLY A 2 10.41 -0.35 -3.12
N VAL A 3 10.19 0.96 -2.99
CA VAL A 3 9.61 1.60 -1.80
C VAL A 3 8.52 2.58 -2.20
N ILE A 4 7.54 2.81 -1.33
CA ILE A 4 6.53 3.85 -1.55
C ILE A 4 7.21 5.22 -1.62
N THR A 5 6.79 6.02 -2.59
CA THR A 5 7.23 7.40 -2.80
C THR A 5 6.01 8.29 -2.97
N GLU A 6 6.23 9.60 -2.83
CA GLU A 6 5.17 10.58 -3.10
C GLU A 6 4.67 10.48 -4.55
N ALA A 7 3.39 10.82 -4.72
CA ALA A 7 2.76 10.84 -6.02
C ALA A 7 3.35 11.96 -6.90
N LYS A 8 3.33 11.73 -8.21
CA LYS A 8 3.66 12.79 -9.18
C LYS A 8 2.50 13.78 -9.24
N LEU A 9 2.81 15.06 -9.45
CA LEU A 9 1.81 16.11 -9.56
C LEU A 9 0.79 15.78 -10.66
N LYS A 10 -0.51 15.91 -10.34
CA LYS A 10 -1.67 15.57 -11.20
C LYS A 10 -1.86 14.07 -11.53
N ASP A 11 -1.08 13.18 -10.91
CA ASP A 11 -1.26 11.74 -11.05
C ASP A 11 -1.75 11.15 -9.71
N LEU A 12 -3.07 11.05 -9.57
CA LEU A 12 -3.74 10.62 -8.33
C LEU A 12 -3.65 9.11 -8.09
N THR A 13 -3.60 8.33 -9.17
CA THR A 13 -3.66 6.86 -9.12
C THR A 13 -2.68 6.26 -10.12
N PRO A 14 -1.37 6.35 -9.85
CA PRO A 14 -0.38 5.73 -10.71
C PRO A 14 -0.57 4.21 -10.74
N PRO A 15 -0.38 3.56 -11.91
CA PRO A 15 -0.41 2.10 -11.97
C PRO A 15 0.71 1.52 -11.13
N MET A 16 0.37 0.58 -10.25
CA MET A 16 1.35 -0.08 -9.41
C MET A 16 2.18 -1.06 -10.25
N PRO A 17 3.52 -1.12 -10.07
CA PRO A 17 4.31 -2.18 -10.68
C PRO A 17 3.87 -3.55 -10.20
N VAL A 18 4.10 -4.58 -11.01
CA VAL A 18 3.78 -5.97 -10.66
C VAL A 18 4.53 -6.36 -9.38
N MET A 19 3.77 -6.76 -8.36
CA MET A 19 4.31 -7.25 -7.10
C MET A 19 4.29 -8.77 -7.06
N PHE A 20 5.37 -9.36 -6.56
CA PHE A 20 5.40 -10.79 -6.23
C PHE A 20 4.96 -11.00 -4.79
N LEU A 21 3.89 -11.78 -4.59
CA LEU A 21 3.38 -12.12 -3.28
C LEU A 21 3.84 -13.53 -2.90
N LYS A 22 4.43 -13.65 -1.71
CA LYS A 22 4.82 -14.93 -1.13
C LYS A 22 4.08 -15.13 0.19
N ALA A 23 3.44 -16.27 0.35
CA ALA A 23 2.87 -16.66 1.64
C ALA A 23 4.01 -16.93 2.62
N ILE A 24 4.04 -16.18 3.72
CA ILE A 24 4.99 -16.30 4.82
C ILE A 24 4.17 -16.39 6.11
N PRO A 25 4.47 -17.33 7.02
CA PRO A 25 3.81 -17.38 8.33
C PRO A 25 4.02 -16.06 9.10
N ALA A 26 3.01 -15.61 9.83
CA ALA A 26 3.01 -14.31 10.52
C ALA A 26 4.26 -14.08 11.39
N ASP A 27 4.74 -15.11 12.08
CA ASP A 27 5.91 -15.03 12.97
C ASP A 27 7.23 -14.76 12.24
N LYS A 28 7.30 -15.05 10.94
CA LYS A 28 8.49 -14.83 10.09
C LYS A 28 8.38 -13.57 9.24
N GLN A 29 7.30 -12.81 9.37
CA GLN A 29 7.07 -11.63 8.57
C GLN A 29 7.87 -10.44 9.14
N ASP A 30 8.85 -9.96 8.37
CA ASP A 30 9.57 -8.75 8.73
C ASP A 30 8.74 -7.51 8.37
N CYS A 31 8.10 -6.93 9.39
CA CYS A 31 7.31 -5.69 9.27
C CYS A 31 8.14 -4.43 9.61
N ARG A 32 9.45 -4.54 9.82
CA ARG A 32 10.27 -3.38 10.17
C ARG A 32 10.28 -2.39 9.01
N SER A 33 9.87 -1.16 9.28
CA SER A 33 9.76 -0.06 8.30
C SER A 33 8.80 -0.35 7.12
N ALA A 34 7.77 -1.16 7.35
CA ALA A 34 6.68 -1.35 6.41
C ALA A 34 5.45 -0.51 6.80
N TYR A 35 4.77 0.03 5.79
CA TYR A 35 3.45 0.64 5.92
C TYR A 35 2.38 -0.40 5.59
N ALA A 36 1.45 -0.58 6.52
CA ALA A 36 0.27 -1.42 6.34
C ALA A 36 -0.76 -0.70 5.45
N CYS A 37 -0.65 -0.90 4.14
CA CYS A 37 -1.47 -0.24 3.13
C CYS A 37 -2.78 -1.02 2.89
N PRO A 38 -3.95 -0.42 3.13
CA PRO A 38 -5.23 -1.06 2.85
C PRO A 38 -5.49 -1.14 1.34
N VAL A 39 -6.08 -2.25 0.91
CA VAL A 39 -6.47 -2.50 -0.48
C VAL A 39 -7.98 -2.47 -0.59
N TYR A 40 -8.47 -1.67 -1.53
CA TYR A 40 -9.87 -1.59 -1.87
C TYR A 40 -10.13 -2.06 -3.30
N LYS A 41 -11.34 -2.55 -3.57
CA LYS A 41 -11.75 -2.86 -4.94
C LYS A 41 -11.87 -1.59 -5.79
N THR A 42 -12.44 -0.53 -5.24
CA THR A 42 -12.79 0.71 -5.97
C THR A 42 -12.38 1.97 -5.20
N CYS A 43 -12.29 3.09 -5.91
CA CYS A 43 -11.99 4.43 -5.37
C CYS A 43 -12.94 4.90 -4.25
N GLN A 44 -14.18 4.40 -4.17
CA GLN A 44 -15.15 4.81 -3.16
C GLN A 44 -14.84 4.33 -1.74
N ARG A 45 -13.81 3.48 -1.53
CA ARG A 45 -13.24 3.07 -0.22
C ARG A 45 -14.24 2.64 0.88
N GLY A 46 -15.49 2.35 0.52
CA GLY A 46 -16.57 1.98 1.44
C GLY A 46 -16.51 0.48 1.79
N PRO A 47 -17.54 -0.32 1.49
CA PRO A 47 -17.58 -1.75 1.82
C PRO A 47 -16.62 -2.62 0.98
N THR A 48 -15.66 -2.00 0.30
CA THR A 48 -14.81 -2.66 -0.70
C THR A 48 -13.43 -3.01 -0.17
N TYR A 49 -13.24 -3.06 1.15
CA TYR A 49 -11.98 -3.49 1.76
C TYR A 49 -11.70 -4.96 1.42
N VAL A 50 -10.48 -5.25 0.97
CA VAL A 50 -10.07 -6.59 0.55
C VAL A 50 -9.03 -7.14 1.53
N TRP A 51 -7.93 -6.41 1.73
CA TRP A 51 -6.80 -6.86 2.53
C TRP A 51 -5.85 -5.70 2.87
N THR A 52 -4.91 -5.92 3.78
CA THR A 52 -3.84 -4.96 4.09
C THR A 52 -2.47 -5.53 3.68
N PHE A 53 -1.77 -4.85 2.76
CA PHE A 53 -0.42 -5.24 2.34
C PHE A 53 0.66 -4.43 3.05
N ASN A 54 1.78 -5.07 3.38
CA ASN A 54 2.92 -4.42 4.03
C ASN A 54 3.89 -3.92 2.95
N LEU A 55 3.77 -2.64 2.61
CA LEU A 55 4.61 -1.99 1.61
C LEU A 55 5.84 -1.38 2.28
N LYS A 56 7.03 -1.61 1.70
CA LYS A 56 8.27 -1.05 2.23
C LYS A 56 8.28 0.47 2.08
N THR A 57 8.70 1.17 3.14
CA THR A 57 8.83 2.62 3.11
C THR A 57 10.14 3.08 3.74
N LYS A 58 10.65 4.21 3.24
CA LYS A 58 11.82 4.90 3.82
C LYS A 58 11.42 5.91 4.89
N GLU A 59 10.17 6.36 4.86
CA GLU A 59 9.65 7.37 5.76
C GLU A 59 8.83 6.75 6.89
N ASN A 60 8.50 7.55 7.90
CA ASN A 60 7.67 7.09 9.01
C ASN A 60 6.30 6.60 8.49
N PRO A 61 5.84 5.39 8.87
CA PRO A 61 4.54 4.86 8.45
C PRO A 61 3.38 5.83 8.70
N SER A 62 3.45 6.62 9.78
CA SER A 62 2.44 7.64 10.12
C SER A 62 2.19 8.67 9.02
N LYS A 63 3.20 9.01 8.20
CA LYS A 63 3.01 9.92 7.06
C LYS A 63 1.99 9.34 6.07
N TRP A 64 2.11 8.05 5.76
CA TRP A 64 1.25 7.36 4.79
C TRP A 64 -0.16 7.11 5.35
N VAL A 65 -0.26 6.89 6.66
CA VAL A 65 -1.55 6.84 7.37
C VAL A 65 -2.27 8.19 7.26
N LEU A 66 -1.61 9.30 7.56
CA LEU A 66 -2.20 10.65 7.47
C LEU A 66 -2.58 11.03 6.03
N ALA A 67 -1.74 10.68 5.06
CA ALA A 67 -2.02 10.85 3.64
C ALA A 67 -3.14 9.92 3.13
N SER A 68 -3.64 9.00 3.97
CA SER A 68 -4.70 8.04 3.63
C SER A 68 -4.38 7.28 2.33
N VAL A 69 -3.14 6.79 2.20
CA VAL A 69 -2.70 6.05 1.01
C VAL A 69 -3.30 4.65 1.03
N ALA A 70 -3.85 4.24 -0.10
CA ALA A 70 -4.48 2.94 -0.30
C ALA A 70 -4.15 2.37 -1.67
N LEU A 71 -4.20 1.04 -1.80
CA LEU A 71 -4.14 0.35 -3.08
C LEU A 71 -5.55 0.13 -3.62
N LEU A 72 -5.69 0.21 -4.94
CA LEU A 72 -6.94 0.00 -5.64
C LEU A 72 -6.75 -1.14 -6.65
N LEU A 73 -7.68 -2.11 -6.63
CA LEU A 73 -7.69 -3.19 -7.63
C LEU A 73 -8.27 -2.73 -8.96
N GLN A 74 -9.17 -1.75 -8.92
CA GLN A 74 -9.83 -1.18 -10.07
C GLN A 74 -10.00 0.33 -9.88
N ILE A 75 -9.72 1.08 -10.96
CA ILE A 75 -10.02 2.51 -11.09
C ILE A 75 -11.47 2.69 -11.53
#